data_AF-A0A2M8JXE2-F1
#
_entry.id   AF-A0A2M8JXE2-F1
#
_cell.length_a   1.000
_cell.length_b   1.000
_cell.length_c   1.000
_cell.angle_alpha   90.00
_cell.angle_beta   90.00
_cell.angle_gamma   90.00
#
_symmetry.space_group_name_H-M   'P 1'
#
loop_
_entity.id
_entity.type
_entity.pdbx_description
1 polymer ?
#
loop_
_entity_poly.entity_id
_entity_poly.type
_entity_poly.pdbx_seq_one_letter_code
_entity_poly.pdbx_strand_id
1 'polypeptide(L)'
;MRIISGKWGGRRINPPANMPHTRPTTDIAKEGLFNILQNRMSFDGIETLDLFGGTGCISYELASRGAEQLTIVEKDSIMHGFIAKNAAMLGMENVQLLKMDVFAFLQSCTKQFDFIFAGPPYALGTIDELPKIIVAKKMIAPGGFFVLEHTPRNAYEKFEGFSFVRNYGTTLFSFFEAVN
;
A
#
# COMPACT_ATOMS: atom_id res chain seq x y z
N MET A 1 10.62 -6.81 10.21
CA MET A 1 10.70 -5.96 9.01
C MET A 1 11.57 -4.73 9.29
N ARG A 2 12.09 -4.07 8.26
CA ARG A 2 12.96 -2.89 8.41
C ARG A 2 12.45 -1.72 7.55
N ILE A 3 12.48 -0.50 8.06
CA ILE A 3 12.31 0.71 7.24
C ILE A 3 13.62 0.92 6.47
N ILE A 4 13.56 1.01 5.15
CA ILE A 4 14.72 0.99 4.26
C ILE A 4 15.40 2.37 4.26
N SER A 5 14.66 3.45 4.03
CA SER A 5 15.24 4.80 3.87
C SER A 5 14.35 5.89 4.47
N GLY A 6 14.80 7.14 4.38
CA GLY A 6 14.09 8.30 4.92
C GLY A 6 14.39 8.56 6.41
N LYS A 7 13.55 9.35 7.07
CA LYS A 7 13.69 9.81 8.46
C LYS A 7 13.94 8.67 9.46
N TRP A 8 13.34 7.51 9.24
CA TRP A 8 13.47 6.33 10.11
C TRP A 8 14.21 5.16 9.43
N GLY A 9 14.99 5.44 8.39
CA GLY A 9 15.79 4.44 7.67
C GLY A 9 16.66 3.59 8.60
N GLY A 10 16.72 2.28 8.33
CA GLY A 10 17.42 1.29 9.14
C GLY A 10 16.66 0.78 10.37
N ARG A 11 15.58 1.45 10.81
CA ARG A 11 14.83 1.04 12.01
C ARG A 11 14.14 -0.31 11.79
N ARG A 12 14.28 -1.21 12.77
CA ARG A 12 13.62 -2.52 12.77
C ARG A 12 12.32 -2.45 13.55
N ILE A 13 11.28 -3.08 12.99
CA ILE A 13 9.97 -3.26 13.62
C ILE A 13 9.68 -4.76 13.64
N ASN A 14 9.32 -5.26 14.81
CA ASN A 14 9.03 -6.68 15.03
C ASN A 14 7.52 -6.90 14.95
N PRO A 15 6.99 -7.46 13.85
CA PRO A 15 5.58 -7.79 13.76
C PRO A 15 5.20 -8.92 14.72
N PRO A 16 3.90 -9.08 15.04
CA PRO A 16 3.42 -10.19 15.84
C PRO A 16 3.88 -11.55 15.26
N ALA A 17 4.16 -12.51 16.15
CA ALA A 17 4.46 -13.88 15.73
C ALA A 17 3.21 -14.55 15.12
N ASN A 18 3.42 -15.49 14.20
CA ASN A 18 2.37 -16.29 13.54
C ASN A 18 1.29 -15.45 12.85
N MET A 19 1.60 -14.99 11.63
CA MET A 19 0.66 -14.29 10.75
C MET A 19 0.28 -15.14 9.52
N PRO A 20 -0.41 -16.29 9.70
CA PRO A 20 -0.57 -17.31 8.65
C PRO A 20 -1.36 -16.84 7.42
N HIS A 21 -2.18 -15.79 7.58
CA HIS A 21 -3.04 -15.27 6.52
C HIS A 21 -2.47 -14.03 5.83
N THR A 22 -1.28 -13.56 6.23
CA THR A 22 -0.67 -12.37 5.65
C THR A 22 0.15 -12.70 4.41
N ARG A 23 0.19 -11.75 3.46
CA ARG A 23 1.17 -11.75 2.37
C ARG A 23 2.36 -10.90 2.83
N PRO A 24 3.53 -11.49 3.09
CA PRO A 24 4.70 -10.70 3.46
C PRO A 24 5.29 -10.04 2.21
N THR A 25 5.39 -8.71 2.22
CA THR A 25 6.24 -8.00 1.26
C THR A 25 7.69 -8.17 1.69
N THR A 26 8.50 -8.85 0.88
CA THR A 26 9.92 -9.06 1.21
C THR A 26 10.70 -7.76 1.18
N ASP A 27 11.81 -7.67 1.93
CA ASP A 27 12.65 -6.46 1.91
C ASP A 27 13.16 -6.16 0.48
N ILE A 28 13.49 -7.18 -0.32
CA ILE A 28 13.91 -7.02 -1.73
C ILE A 28 12.77 -6.45 -2.59
N ALA A 29 11.56 -7.00 -2.48
CA ALA A 29 10.41 -6.51 -3.25
C ALA A 29 10.07 -5.07 -2.85
N LYS A 30 10.10 -4.77 -1.54
CA LYS A 30 9.86 -3.43 -1.03
C LYS A 30 10.93 -2.43 -1.48
N GLU A 31 12.21 -2.79 -1.40
CA GLU A 31 13.31 -1.98 -1.93
C GLU A 31 13.13 -1.70 -3.43
N GLY A 32 12.77 -2.73 -4.20
CA GLY A 32 12.45 -2.60 -5.62
C GLY A 32 11.30 -1.65 -5.90
N LEU A 33 10.19 -1.78 -5.17
CA LEU A 33 9.02 -0.91 -5.27
C LEU A 33 9.39 0.56 -5.03
N PHE A 34 10.05 0.86 -3.91
CA PHE A 34 10.39 2.23 -3.56
C PHE A 34 11.48 2.83 -4.47
N ASN A 35 12.38 2.01 -5.02
CA ASN A 35 13.32 2.44 -6.06
C ASN A 35 12.62 2.87 -7.35
N ILE A 36 11.49 2.26 -7.69
CA ILE A 36 10.70 2.69 -8.84
C ILE A 36 9.97 3.99 -8.52
N LEU A 37 9.29 4.03 -7.37
CA LEU A 37 8.47 5.19 -6.96
C LEU A 37 9.32 6.45 -6.83
N GLN A 38 10.51 6.38 -6.20
CA GLN A 38 11.39 7.54 -6.02
C GLN A 38 11.90 8.15 -7.34
N ASN A 39 11.87 7.40 -8.45
CA ASN A 39 12.26 7.90 -9.77
C ASN A 39 11.06 8.44 -10.57
N ARG A 40 9.83 8.28 -10.07
CA ARG A 40 8.59 8.58 -10.80
C ARG A 40 7.71 9.62 -10.10
N MET A 41 7.81 9.75 -8.79
CA MET A 41 7.05 10.71 -8.00
C MET A 41 7.87 11.25 -6.82
N SER A 42 7.54 12.46 -6.39
CA SER A 42 7.98 12.97 -5.09
C SER A 42 7.16 12.32 -3.99
N PHE A 43 7.76 12.09 -2.82
CA PHE A 43 7.02 11.71 -1.61
C PHE A 43 6.67 12.91 -0.75
N ASP A 44 7.25 14.08 -1.01
CA ASP A 44 6.99 15.28 -0.22
C ASP A 44 5.57 15.78 -0.46
N GLY A 45 4.81 15.97 0.61
CA GLY A 45 3.46 16.53 0.57
C GLY A 45 2.36 15.61 0.00
N ILE A 46 2.66 14.35 -0.32
CA ILE A 46 1.68 13.48 -0.98
C ILE A 46 0.64 12.92 -0.02
N GLU A 47 -0.55 12.64 -0.55
CA GLU A 47 -1.60 11.91 0.15
C GLU A 47 -1.64 10.44 -0.29
N THR A 48 -1.63 9.54 0.68
CA THR A 48 -1.47 8.10 0.44
C THR A 48 -2.60 7.27 1.02
N LEU A 49 -2.90 6.15 0.37
CA LEU A 49 -3.88 5.16 0.80
C LEU A 49 -3.26 3.76 0.80
N ASP A 50 -3.19 3.14 1.97
CA ASP A 50 -2.82 1.73 2.15
C ASP A 50 -4.07 0.92 2.45
N LEU A 51 -4.55 0.17 1.45
CA LEU A 51 -5.82 -0.56 1.52
C LEU A 51 -5.74 -1.81 2.41
N PHE A 52 -4.55 -2.34 2.68
CA PHE A 52 -4.37 -3.54 3.50
C PHE A 52 -3.18 -3.32 4.43
N GLY A 53 -3.38 -2.52 5.48
CA GLY A 53 -2.30 -2.01 6.33
C GLY A 53 -1.37 -3.11 6.86
N GLY A 54 -1.91 -4.25 7.29
CA GLY A 54 -1.17 -5.41 7.76
C GLY A 54 -0.18 -5.05 8.86
N THR A 55 1.11 -5.16 8.56
CA THR A 55 2.17 -4.77 9.51
C THR A 55 2.50 -3.28 9.48
N GLY A 56 1.92 -2.52 8.56
CA GLY A 56 2.20 -1.11 8.28
C GLY A 56 3.48 -0.90 7.47
N CYS A 57 4.08 -1.95 6.90
CA CYS A 57 5.43 -1.89 6.36
C CYS A 57 5.62 -0.91 5.18
N ILE A 58 4.57 -0.72 4.36
CA ILE A 58 4.55 0.24 3.25
C ILE A 58 4.26 1.64 3.80
N SER A 59 3.23 1.78 4.62
CA SER A 59 2.87 3.03 5.30
C SER A 59 4.03 3.67 6.07
N TYR A 60 4.81 2.90 6.82
CA TYR A 60 5.98 3.45 7.54
C TYR A 60 7.09 3.89 6.60
N GLU A 61 7.27 3.20 5.47
CA GLU A 61 8.27 3.56 4.47
C GLU A 61 7.88 4.85 3.74
N LEU A 62 6.60 5.00 3.37
CA LEU A 62 6.03 6.23 2.80
C LEU A 62 6.22 7.41 3.74
N ALA A 63 5.79 7.28 4.99
CA ALA A 63 5.96 8.33 5.99
C ALA A 63 7.44 8.65 6.24
N SER A 64 8.31 7.64 6.27
CA SER A 64 9.76 7.85 6.43
C SER A 64 10.33 8.70 5.29
N ARG A 65 9.80 8.55 4.08
CA ARG A 65 10.26 9.23 2.87
C ARG A 65 9.61 10.60 2.64
N GLY A 66 8.68 11.03 3.50
CA GLY A 66 8.11 12.38 3.48
C GLY A 66 6.63 12.47 3.13
N ALA A 67 5.92 11.34 2.96
CA ALA A 67 4.48 11.38 2.72
C ALA A 67 3.76 12.09 3.87
N GLU A 68 2.91 13.05 3.55
CA GLU A 68 2.34 13.98 4.54
C GLU A 68 1.04 13.47 5.14
N GLN A 69 0.16 12.87 4.33
CA GLN A 69 -1.11 12.31 4.81
C GLN A 69 -1.19 10.83 4.47
N LEU A 70 -1.46 10.01 5.48
CA LEU A 70 -1.54 8.55 5.33
C LEU A 70 -2.90 8.05 5.79
N THR A 71 -3.72 7.58 4.85
CA THR A 71 -4.92 6.80 5.16
C THR A 71 -4.57 5.32 5.11
N ILE A 72 -4.81 4.59 6.20
CA ILE A 72 -4.50 3.16 6.32
C ILE A 72 -5.79 2.42 6.67
N VAL A 73 -6.20 1.45 5.86
CA VAL A 73 -7.36 0.59 6.12
C VAL A 73 -6.87 -0.75 6.62
N GLU A 74 -7.35 -1.17 7.79
CA GLU A 74 -7.02 -2.47 8.37
C GLU A 74 -8.23 -3.05 9.09
N LYS A 75 -8.59 -4.29 8.78
CA LYS A 75 -9.77 -4.96 9.33
C LYS A 75 -9.47 -5.71 10.64
N ASP A 76 -8.28 -6.31 10.71
CA ASP A 76 -7.85 -7.09 11.85
C ASP A 76 -7.51 -6.19 13.04
N SER A 77 -8.13 -6.46 14.19
CA SER A 77 -7.97 -5.59 15.37
C SER A 77 -6.57 -5.66 15.98
N ILE A 78 -5.86 -6.79 15.84
CA ILE A 78 -4.49 -6.95 16.36
C ILE A 78 -3.54 -6.13 15.49
N MET A 79 -3.64 -6.24 14.17
CA MET A 79 -2.85 -5.47 13.22
C MET A 79 -3.14 -3.98 13.30
N HIS A 80 -4.42 -3.60 13.42
CA HIS A 80 -4.78 -2.20 13.65
C HIS A 80 -4.11 -1.65 14.93
N GLY A 81 -4.18 -2.36 16.05
CA GLY A 81 -3.50 -1.95 17.29
C GLY A 81 -1.98 -1.89 17.14
N PHE A 82 -1.41 -2.83 16.39
CA PHE A 82 0.01 -2.85 16.05
C PHE A 82 0.43 -1.62 15.24
N ILE A 83 -0.35 -1.22 14.24
CA ILE A 83 -0.08 -0.03 13.42
C ILE A 83 -0.15 1.23 14.26
N ALA A 84 -1.21 1.39 15.05
CA ALA A 84 -1.38 2.53 15.94
C ALA A 84 -0.19 2.71 16.91
N LYS A 85 0.25 1.61 17.53
CA LYS A 85 1.40 1.64 18.45
C LYS A 85 2.69 2.08 17.75
N ASN A 86 2.97 1.55 16.56
CA ASN A 86 4.20 1.86 15.85
C ASN A 86 4.18 3.27 15.25
N ALA A 87 3.03 3.73 14.73
CA ALA A 87 2.86 5.11 14.28
C ALA A 87 3.15 6.11 15.41
N ALA A 88 2.61 5.86 16.61
CA ALA A 88 2.91 6.66 17.80
C ALA A 88 4.40 6.62 18.18
N MET A 89 5.02 5.43 18.18
CA MET A 89 6.44 5.25 18.49
C MET A 89 7.39 5.91 17.46
N LEU A 90 6.95 6.04 16.22
CA LEU A 90 7.69 6.75 15.16
C LEU A 90 7.47 8.26 15.21
N GLY A 91 6.46 8.74 15.96
CA GLY A 91 6.04 10.12 15.91
C GLY A 91 5.49 10.49 14.53
N MET A 92 4.77 9.56 13.90
CA MET A 92 4.07 9.83 12.65
C MET A 92 2.89 10.74 12.95
N GLU A 93 2.92 11.94 12.38
CA GLU A 93 1.82 12.89 12.38
C GLU A 93 0.92 12.58 11.17
N ASN A 94 -0.36 12.99 11.20
CA ASN A 94 -1.30 12.88 10.07
C ASN A 94 -1.59 11.45 9.54
N VAL A 95 -1.63 10.45 10.45
CA VAL A 95 -2.07 9.09 10.12
C VAL A 95 -3.55 8.91 10.44
N GLN A 96 -4.36 8.67 9.42
CA GLN A 96 -5.74 8.23 9.55
C GLN A 96 -5.81 6.71 9.45
N LEU A 97 -5.82 6.03 10.59
CA LEU A 97 -5.97 4.58 10.67
C LEU A 97 -7.45 4.21 10.84
N LEU A 98 -7.99 3.47 9.87
CA LEU A 98 -9.41 3.08 9.80
C LEU A 98 -9.58 1.58 10.02
N LYS A 99 -10.34 1.23 11.07
CA LYS A 99 -10.66 -0.17 11.37
C LYS A 99 -11.89 -0.66 10.62
N MET A 100 -11.74 -1.06 9.37
CA MET A 100 -12.87 -1.51 8.53
C MET A 100 -12.47 -2.44 7.40
N ASP A 101 -13.48 -3.02 6.74
CA ASP A 101 -13.30 -3.80 5.52
C ASP A 101 -12.97 -2.90 4.32
N VAL A 102 -12.04 -3.36 3.49
CA VAL A 102 -11.53 -2.61 2.33
C VAL A 102 -12.62 -2.31 1.32
N PHE A 103 -13.50 -3.28 1.02
CA PHE A 103 -14.55 -3.05 0.04
C PHE A 103 -15.64 -2.12 0.60
N ALA A 104 -15.89 -2.15 1.91
CA ALA A 104 -16.75 -1.15 2.56
C ALA A 104 -16.14 0.26 2.48
N PHE A 105 -14.82 0.39 2.66
CA PHE A 105 -14.13 1.67 2.50
C PHE A 105 -14.20 2.17 1.05
N LEU A 106 -13.91 1.30 0.08
CA LEU A 106 -13.96 1.64 -1.34
C LEU A 106 -15.37 2.06 -1.79
N GLN A 107 -16.43 1.55 -1.16
CA GLN A 107 -17.81 1.99 -1.47
C GLN A 107 -18.06 3.45 -1.07
N SER A 108 -17.59 3.89 0.10
CA SER A 108 -17.87 5.23 0.63
C SER A 108 -16.82 6.27 0.24
N CYS A 109 -15.60 5.86 -0.09
CA CYS A 109 -14.53 6.80 -0.45
C CYS A 109 -14.84 7.54 -1.76
N THR A 110 -14.65 8.86 -1.74
CA THR A 110 -14.76 9.77 -2.90
C THR A 110 -13.49 10.59 -3.12
N LYS A 111 -12.45 10.31 -2.33
CA LYS A 111 -11.17 11.03 -2.33
C LYS A 111 -10.23 10.47 -3.40
N GLN A 112 -9.38 11.33 -3.96
CA GLN A 112 -8.26 10.95 -4.80
C GLN A 112 -6.97 10.88 -3.97
N PHE A 113 -6.04 10.02 -4.37
CA PHE A 113 -4.75 9.85 -3.71
C PHE A 113 -3.62 9.87 -4.74
N ASP A 114 -2.49 10.45 -4.37
CA ASP A 114 -1.27 10.44 -5.19
C ASP A 114 -0.66 9.04 -5.23
N PHE A 115 -0.83 8.26 -4.16
CA PHE A 115 -0.36 6.88 -4.10
C PHE A 115 -1.37 5.98 -3.38
N ILE A 116 -1.78 4.91 -4.04
CA ILE A 116 -2.60 3.84 -3.48
C ILE A 116 -1.81 2.54 -3.50
N PHE A 117 -1.74 1.84 -2.38
CA PHE A 117 -1.15 0.50 -2.29
C PHE A 117 -2.19 -0.53 -1.84
N ALA A 118 -2.16 -1.71 -2.46
CA ALA A 118 -2.90 -2.87 -1.98
C ALA A 118 -2.00 -4.11 -1.93
N GLY A 119 -1.76 -4.61 -0.72
CA GLY A 119 -1.11 -5.90 -0.47
C GLY A 119 -2.08 -6.93 0.11
N PRO A 120 -3.09 -7.41 -0.66
CA PRO A 120 -4.13 -8.27 -0.13
C PRO A 120 -3.60 -9.64 0.33
N PRO A 121 -4.27 -10.27 1.32
CA PRO A 121 -3.93 -11.61 1.76
C PRO A 121 -4.12 -12.64 0.63
N TYR A 122 -3.39 -13.75 0.69
CA TYR A 122 -3.43 -14.79 -0.37
C TYR A 122 -4.83 -15.36 -0.66
N ALA A 123 -5.71 -15.38 0.34
CA ALA A 123 -7.05 -15.96 0.24
C ALA A 123 -8.11 -14.99 -0.33
N LEU A 124 -7.74 -13.77 -0.71
CA LEU A 124 -8.71 -12.80 -1.21
C LEU A 124 -9.16 -13.16 -2.63
N GLY A 125 -10.32 -13.80 -2.77
CA GLY A 125 -10.90 -14.18 -4.06
C GLY A 125 -11.37 -13.01 -4.93
N THR A 126 -11.56 -11.83 -4.34
CA THR A 126 -12.02 -10.60 -5.02
C THR A 126 -10.89 -9.63 -5.36
N ILE A 127 -9.64 -10.11 -5.40
CA ILE A 127 -8.47 -9.27 -5.69
C ILE A 127 -8.61 -8.49 -7.01
N ASP A 128 -9.22 -9.09 -8.04
CA ASP A 128 -9.43 -8.48 -9.34
C ASP A 128 -10.41 -7.30 -9.32
N GLU A 129 -11.22 -7.17 -8.27
CA GLU A 129 -12.17 -6.05 -8.14
C GLU A 129 -11.49 -4.75 -7.67
N LEU A 130 -10.32 -4.84 -7.02
CA LEU A 130 -9.57 -3.68 -6.53
C LEU A 130 -9.23 -2.68 -7.66
N PRO A 131 -8.50 -3.07 -8.74
CA PRO A 131 -8.19 -2.14 -9.83
C PRO A 131 -9.45 -1.62 -10.51
N LYS A 132 -10.47 -2.47 -10.72
CA LYS A 132 -11.73 -2.07 -11.36
C LYS A 132 -12.43 -0.95 -10.59
N ILE A 133 -12.58 -1.10 -9.28
CA ILE A 133 -13.25 -0.10 -8.43
C ILE A 133 -12.42 1.18 -8.35
N ILE A 134 -11.11 1.07 -8.11
CA ILE A 134 -10.21 2.23 -7.96
C ILE A 134 -10.21 3.10 -9.22
N VAL A 135 -10.12 2.47 -10.40
CA VAL A 135 -10.13 3.17 -11.69
C VAL A 135 -11.51 3.73 -11.99
N ALA A 136 -12.59 2.94 -11.85
CA ALA A 136 -13.96 3.41 -12.13
C ALA A 136 -14.39 4.58 -11.24
N LYS A 137 -13.92 4.60 -9.98
CA LYS A 137 -14.18 5.70 -9.03
C LYS A 137 -13.19 6.87 -9.16
N LYS A 138 -12.27 6.81 -10.12
CA LYS A 138 -11.23 7.83 -10.37
C LYS A 138 -10.46 8.20 -9.10
N MET A 139 -10.10 7.21 -8.29
CA MET A 139 -9.42 7.42 -7.00
C MET A 139 -7.93 7.72 -7.14
N ILE A 140 -7.33 7.47 -8.30
CA ILE A 140 -5.92 7.80 -8.57
C ILE A 140 -5.87 9.27 -9.00
N ALA A 141 -5.13 10.09 -8.28
CA ALA A 141 -4.91 11.48 -8.65
C ALA A 141 -4.13 11.59 -9.98
N PRO A 142 -4.27 12.68 -10.75
CA PRO A 142 -3.45 12.90 -11.94
C PRO A 142 -1.95 12.82 -11.62
N GLY A 143 -1.22 11.95 -12.34
CA GLY A 143 0.21 11.69 -12.08
C GLY A 143 0.49 10.76 -10.89
N GLY A 144 -0.55 10.31 -10.19
CA GLY A 144 -0.45 9.34 -9.11
C GLY A 144 -0.45 7.89 -9.59
N PHE A 145 -0.21 6.97 -8.66
CA PHE A 145 -0.17 5.53 -8.93
C PHE A 145 -1.06 4.73 -7.99
N PHE A 146 -1.72 3.72 -8.53
CA PHE A 146 -2.18 2.57 -7.75
C PHE A 146 -1.24 1.39 -7.99
N VAL A 147 -0.79 0.74 -6.91
CA VAL A 147 0.06 -0.45 -6.95
C VAL A 147 -0.62 -1.62 -6.27
N LEU A 148 -0.80 -2.70 -7.03
CA LEU A 148 -1.34 -3.96 -6.53
C LEU A 148 -0.23 -5.00 -6.40
N GLU A 149 -0.01 -5.49 -5.18
CA GLU A 149 0.87 -6.64 -4.92
C GLU A 149 0.13 -7.96 -5.13
N HIS A 150 0.67 -8.84 -5.97
CA HIS A 150 0.06 -10.14 -6.27
C HIS A 150 1.10 -11.22 -6.60
N THR A 151 0.62 -12.42 -6.95
CA THR A 151 1.46 -13.55 -7.40
C THR A 151 1.41 -13.72 -8.92
N PRO A 152 2.28 -14.55 -9.53
CA PRO A 152 2.21 -14.88 -10.96
C PRO A 152 0.88 -15.52 -11.40
N ARG A 153 -0.02 -15.89 -10.48
CA ARG A 153 -1.35 -16.45 -10.79
C ARG A 153 -2.36 -15.40 -11.27
N ASN A 154 -2.06 -14.11 -11.07
CA ASN A 154 -2.91 -13.00 -11.49
C ASN A 154 -2.19 -12.19 -12.59
N ALA A 155 -2.96 -11.66 -13.53
CA ALA A 155 -2.49 -10.88 -14.67
C ALA A 155 -3.45 -9.71 -14.92
N TYR A 156 -2.93 -8.50 -15.08
CA TYR A 156 -3.72 -7.26 -15.12
C TYR A 156 -3.43 -6.39 -16.34
N GLU A 157 -2.64 -6.88 -17.30
CA GLU A 157 -2.20 -6.13 -18.49
C GLU A 157 -3.36 -5.67 -19.38
N LYS A 158 -4.53 -6.30 -19.23
CA LYS A 158 -5.76 -5.97 -19.97
C LYS A 158 -6.73 -5.09 -19.18
N PHE A 159 -6.41 -4.75 -17.94
CA PHE A 159 -7.27 -3.94 -17.11
C PHE A 159 -7.09 -2.47 -17.49
N GLU A 160 -8.19 -1.71 -17.39
CA GLU A 160 -8.17 -0.27 -17.60
C GLU A 160 -7.23 0.40 -16.58
N GLY A 161 -6.49 1.41 -17.03
CA GLY A 161 -5.50 2.12 -16.22
C GLY A 161 -4.20 1.36 -15.97
N PHE A 162 -4.06 0.10 -16.40
CA PHE A 162 -2.79 -0.62 -16.29
C PHE A 162 -1.66 0.11 -17.02
N SER A 163 -0.50 0.24 -16.36
CA SER A 163 0.70 0.88 -16.91
C SER A 163 1.84 -0.13 -17.11
N PHE A 164 2.35 -0.72 -16.03
CA PHE A 164 3.41 -1.73 -16.11
C PHE A 164 3.43 -2.67 -14.91
N VAL A 165 4.14 -3.79 -15.05
CA VAL A 165 4.36 -4.78 -13.97
C VAL A 165 5.84 -4.93 -13.65
N ARG A 166 6.16 -5.24 -12.40
CA ARG A 166 7.50 -5.59 -11.93
C ARG A 166 7.47 -6.88 -11.13
N ASN A 167 8.45 -7.74 -11.37
CA ASN A 167 8.53 -9.06 -10.79
C ASN A 167 9.78 -9.18 -9.90
N TYR A 168 9.57 -9.63 -8.66
CA TYR A 168 10.59 -9.90 -7.65
C TYR A 168 10.49 -11.36 -7.15
N GLY A 169 10.43 -12.30 -8.09
CA GLY A 169 10.30 -13.74 -7.83
C GLY A 169 8.84 -14.18 -7.79
N THR A 170 8.31 -14.40 -6.58
CA THR A 170 6.89 -14.78 -6.38
C THR A 170 5.98 -13.59 -6.08
N THR A 171 6.57 -12.39 -5.91
CA THR A 171 5.85 -11.13 -5.69
C THR A 171 5.91 -10.29 -6.96
N LEU A 172 4.75 -9.87 -7.46
CA LEU A 172 4.62 -8.91 -8.55
C LEU A 172 3.92 -7.66 -8.05
N PHE A 173 4.31 -6.52 -8.59
CA PHE A 173 3.61 -5.26 -8.44
C PHE A 173 3.09 -4.82 -9.80
N SER A 174 1.77 -4.77 -9.95
CA SER A 174 1.12 -4.14 -11.12
C SER A 174 0.80 -2.69 -10.78
N PHE A 175 1.24 -1.79 -11.64
CA PHE A 175 1.06 -0.34 -11.52
C PHE A 175 -0.08 0.10 -12.43
N PHE A 176 -0.92 0.98 -11.91
CA PHE A 176 -2.04 1.61 -12.60
C PHE A 176 -1.93 3.12 -12.46
N GLU A 177 -2.33 3.84 -13.50
CA GLU A 177 -2.34 5.31 -13.58
C GLU A 177 -3.78 5.82 -13.74
N ALA A 178 -3.98 7.12 -13.49
CA ALA A 178 -5.27 7.75 -13.68
C ALA A 178 -5.71 7.68 -15.16
N VAL A 179 -6.98 7.35 -15.38
CA VAL A 179 -7.60 7.30 -16.72
C VAL A 179 -8.46 8.55 -16.90
N ASN A 180 -8.26 9.23 -18.03
CA ASN A 180 -8.97 10.47 -18.37
C ASN A 180 -10.45 10.19 -18.68
#